data_AF-A0A1J5D5P2-F1
#
_entry.id   AF-A0A1J5D5P2-F1
#
_cell.length_a   1.000
_cell.length_b   1.000
_cell.length_c   1.000
_cell.angle_alpha   90.00
_cell.angle_beta   90.00
_cell.angle_gamma   90.00
#
_symmetry.space_group_name_H-M   'P 1'
#
loop_
_entity.id
_entity.type
_entity.pdbx_description
1 polymer ?
#
loop_
_entity_poly.entity_id
_entity_poly.type
_entity_poly.pdbx_seq_one_letter_code
_entity_poly.pdbx_strand_id
1 'polypeptide(L)'
;MDDGDRFSNGSFEIQVIRTPGHSPGHICLYEPKKRLLFSGDHVLYETTPHVGFNPQSGDNPLGDYVSSLQKLTNIKVSFVLPGHGPVFNSLNLRVEGILHHHEERKRQIVRALDSGSKTAYQVAQEITWMSEEGGVAFKDLAPWDKRLAVMETIAHLKLLATEGKVASVDMDGVCLYLLT
;
A
#
# COMPACT_ATOMS: atom_id res chain seq x y z
N MET A 1 19.03 -8.46 -5.43
CA MET A 1 19.24 -7.12 -5.99
C MET A 1 18.99 -6.15 -4.87
N ASP A 2 20.01 -5.40 -4.53
CA ASP A 2 20.02 -4.47 -3.42
C ASP A 2 19.68 -3.05 -3.90
N ASP A 3 19.33 -2.18 -2.95
CA ASP A 3 18.95 -0.80 -3.27
C ASP A 3 20.15 -0.05 -3.82
N GLY A 4 19.97 0.64 -4.96
CA GLY A 4 21.04 1.37 -5.63
C GLY A 4 21.95 0.53 -6.54
N ASP A 5 21.74 -0.80 -6.63
CA ASP A 5 22.42 -1.63 -7.63
C ASP A 5 22.24 -1.03 -9.03
N ARG A 6 23.30 -1.05 -9.84
CA ARG A 6 23.29 -0.52 -11.21
C ARG A 6 23.75 -1.57 -12.20
N PHE A 7 23.04 -1.66 -13.32
CA PHE A 7 23.40 -2.53 -14.43
C PHE A 7 23.28 -1.78 -15.75
N SER A 8 24.26 -1.98 -16.63
CA SER A 8 24.33 -1.33 -17.94
C SER A 8 24.97 -2.26 -18.95
N ASN A 9 24.56 -2.13 -20.21
CA ASN A 9 25.20 -2.78 -21.36
C ASN A 9 25.65 -1.74 -22.42
N GLY A 10 25.79 -0.47 -22.03
CA GLY A 10 26.08 0.65 -22.93
C GLY A 10 24.84 1.28 -23.60
N SER A 11 23.81 0.49 -23.92
CA SER A 11 22.56 0.98 -24.53
C SER A 11 21.49 1.45 -23.53
N PHE A 12 21.57 0.95 -22.29
CA PHE A 12 20.75 1.39 -21.17
C PHE A 12 21.59 1.43 -19.89
N GLU A 13 21.11 2.18 -18.90
CA GLU A 13 21.55 2.08 -17.51
C GLU A 13 20.31 1.91 -16.65
N ILE A 14 20.26 0.88 -15.82
CA ILE A 14 19.16 0.67 -14.88
C ILE A 14 19.70 0.75 -13.46
N GLN A 15 19.00 1.52 -12.64
CA GLN A 15 19.17 1.57 -11.20
C GLN A 15 18.03 0.80 -10.52
N VAL A 16 18.37 -0.07 -9.58
CA VAL A 16 17.42 -0.73 -8.69
C VAL A 16 17.00 0.25 -7.61
N ILE A 17 15.69 0.35 -7.38
CA ILE A 17 15.10 1.07 -6.25
C ILE A 17 14.25 0.07 -5.47
N ARG A 18 14.67 -0.32 -4.27
CA ARG A 18 13.87 -1.20 -3.42
C ARG A 18 12.60 -0.47 -3.00
N THR A 19 11.46 -1.08 -3.20
CA THR A 19 10.15 -0.49 -2.92
C THR A 19 9.24 -1.48 -2.16
N PRO A 20 9.69 -1.96 -0.98
CA PRO A 20 8.91 -2.91 -0.18
C PRO A 20 7.54 -2.35 0.19
N GLY A 21 6.61 -3.26 0.47
CA GLY A 21 5.24 -2.93 0.87
C GLY A 21 4.27 -3.93 0.26
N HIS A 22 3.94 -3.77 -1.01
CA HIS A 22 3.16 -4.76 -1.78
C HIS A 22 3.74 -6.17 -1.64
N SER A 23 5.07 -6.28 -1.74
CA SER A 23 5.82 -7.44 -1.26
C SER A 23 7.14 -7.00 -0.61
N PRO A 24 7.74 -7.79 0.30
CA PRO A 24 9.00 -7.42 0.97
C PRO A 24 10.20 -7.28 0.02
N GLY A 25 10.17 -8.04 -1.07
CA GLY A 25 11.22 -8.08 -2.09
C GLY A 25 10.97 -7.16 -3.27
N HIS A 26 9.91 -6.34 -3.25
CA HIS A 26 9.53 -5.53 -4.41
C HIS A 26 10.64 -4.50 -4.75
N ILE A 27 10.89 -4.34 -6.06
CA ILE A 27 11.81 -3.35 -6.61
C ILE A 27 11.16 -2.61 -7.77
N CYS A 28 11.47 -1.34 -7.91
CA CYS A 28 11.31 -0.60 -9.15
C CYS A 28 12.65 -0.55 -9.90
N LEU A 29 12.60 -0.49 -11.22
CA LEU A 29 13.78 -0.33 -12.06
C LEU A 29 13.72 1.02 -12.77
N TYR A 30 14.75 1.83 -12.60
CA TYR A 30 14.79 3.20 -13.12
C TYR A 30 15.88 3.35 -14.19
N GLU A 31 15.50 3.83 -15.38
CA GLU A 31 16.42 4.20 -16.46
C GLU A 31 16.56 5.73 -16.47
N PRO A 32 17.66 6.31 -15.93
CA PRO A 32 17.77 7.75 -15.73
C PRO A 32 17.95 8.56 -17.02
N LYS A 33 18.54 7.98 -18.08
CA LYS A 33 18.83 8.68 -19.33
C LYS A 33 17.56 8.97 -20.13
N LYS A 34 16.62 8.02 -20.13
CA LYS A 34 15.31 8.06 -20.76
C LYS A 34 14.20 8.47 -19.79
N ARG A 35 14.51 8.55 -18.48
CA ARG A 35 13.58 8.87 -17.39
C ARG A 35 12.39 7.93 -17.36
N LEU A 36 12.66 6.63 -17.51
CA LEU A 36 11.65 5.58 -17.49
C LEU A 36 11.68 4.88 -16.13
N LEU A 37 10.50 4.65 -15.55
CA LEU A 37 10.36 3.87 -14.32
C LEU A 37 9.53 2.63 -14.61
N PHE A 38 10.11 1.45 -14.48
CA PHE A 38 9.36 0.20 -14.41
C PHE A 38 8.93 0.02 -12.95
N SER A 39 7.66 0.30 -12.66
CA SER A 39 7.15 0.38 -11.28
C SER A 39 6.65 -0.95 -10.73
N GLY A 40 6.50 -1.98 -11.57
CA GLY A 40 5.85 -3.23 -11.18
C GLY A 40 4.47 -2.94 -10.55
N ASP A 41 4.20 -3.59 -9.42
CA ASP A 41 2.97 -3.41 -8.65
C ASP A 41 3.13 -2.38 -7.52
N HIS A 42 4.11 -1.48 -7.63
CA HIS A 42 4.28 -0.40 -6.65
C HIS A 42 3.49 0.86 -6.98
N VAL A 43 3.33 1.16 -8.28
CA VAL A 43 2.52 2.29 -8.74
C VAL A 43 1.81 1.88 -10.02
N LEU A 44 0.48 1.78 -9.96
CA LEU A 44 -0.39 1.44 -11.09
C LEU A 44 -1.19 2.66 -11.52
N TYR A 45 -1.68 2.70 -12.75
CA TYR A 45 -2.42 3.86 -13.28
C TYR A 45 -3.81 4.00 -12.64
N GLU A 46 -4.62 2.94 -12.68
CA GLU A 46 -6.04 2.98 -12.33
C GLU A 46 -6.27 2.64 -10.85
N THR A 47 -5.66 1.55 -10.39
CA THR A 47 -5.92 0.98 -9.06
C THR A 47 -4.80 1.27 -8.08
N THR A 48 -5.11 1.23 -6.78
CA THR A 48 -4.09 1.20 -5.73
C THR A 48 -3.64 -0.26 -5.53
N PRO A 49 -2.33 -0.55 -5.60
CA PRO A 49 -1.81 -1.88 -5.27
C PRO A 49 -2.26 -2.39 -3.91
N HIS A 50 -2.54 -3.69 -3.83
CA HIS A 50 -2.87 -4.31 -2.55
C HIS A 50 -1.66 -4.30 -1.62
N VAL A 51 -1.87 -3.85 -0.38
CA VAL A 51 -0.85 -3.88 0.69
C VAL A 51 -1.46 -4.54 1.92
N GLY A 52 -1.41 -5.87 1.94
CA GLY A 52 -1.97 -6.68 3.02
C GLY A 52 -0.93 -7.25 3.98
N PHE A 53 -1.30 -7.35 5.24
CA PHE A 53 -0.51 -8.09 6.22
C PHE A 53 -0.63 -9.60 6.00
N ASN A 54 0.50 -10.29 6.00
CA ASN A 54 0.61 -11.74 5.92
C ASN A 54 1.89 -12.22 6.61
N PRO A 55 2.09 -13.53 6.87
CA PRO A 55 3.26 -14.02 7.59
C PRO A 55 4.62 -13.65 6.97
N GLN A 56 4.65 -13.32 5.68
CA GLN A 56 5.86 -12.94 4.96
C GLN A 56 5.98 -11.42 4.77
N SER A 57 4.96 -10.61 5.12
CA SER A 57 4.94 -9.18 4.81
C SER A 57 5.88 -8.31 5.64
N GLY A 58 6.48 -8.87 6.70
CA GLY A 58 7.14 -8.08 7.75
C GLY A 58 6.13 -7.39 8.68
N ASP A 59 6.64 -6.55 9.59
CA ASP A 59 5.86 -6.02 10.72
C ASP A 59 4.90 -4.88 10.34
N ASN A 60 5.32 -4.00 9.42
CA ASN A 60 4.56 -2.83 8.99
C ASN A 60 4.63 -2.62 7.46
N PRO A 61 4.02 -3.53 6.67
CA PRO A 61 4.09 -3.46 5.21
C PRO A 61 3.51 -2.18 4.62
N LEU A 62 2.50 -1.58 5.27
CA LEU A 62 1.94 -0.30 4.79
C LEU A 62 2.89 0.87 5.07
N GLY A 63 3.58 0.89 6.21
CA GLY A 63 4.63 1.86 6.49
C GLY A 63 5.78 1.77 5.48
N ASP A 64 6.20 0.54 5.15
CA ASP A 64 7.21 0.28 4.11
C ASP A 64 6.74 0.80 2.74
N TYR A 65 5.48 0.54 2.39
CA TYR A 65 4.88 0.99 1.14
C TYR A 65 4.83 2.51 1.02
N VAL A 66 4.33 3.20 2.06
CA VAL A 66 4.24 4.67 2.11
C VAL A 66 5.63 5.30 2.01
N SER A 67 6.61 4.77 2.74
CA SER A 67 8.00 5.24 2.68
C SER A 67 8.60 5.02 1.29
N SER A 68 8.27 3.90 0.64
CA SER A 68 8.72 3.58 -0.71
C SER A 68 8.12 4.48 -1.78
N LEU A 69 6.83 4.84 -1.66
CA LEU A 69 6.19 5.84 -2.51
C LEU A 69 6.89 7.20 -2.42
N GLN A 70 7.23 7.64 -1.20
CA GLN A 70 7.93 8.90 -0.97
C GLN A 70 9.35 8.90 -1.56
N LYS A 71 10.04 7.76 -1.62
CA LYS A 71 11.35 7.68 -2.30
C LYS A 71 11.23 8.00 -3.79
N LEU A 72 10.14 7.58 -4.43
CA LEU A 72 9.94 7.79 -5.87
C LEU A 72 9.64 9.25 -6.25
N THR A 73 9.21 10.10 -5.31
CA THR A 73 8.94 11.52 -5.61
C THR A 73 10.22 12.33 -5.84
N ASN A 74 11.39 11.78 -5.46
CA ASN A 74 12.68 12.44 -5.56
C ASN A 74 13.40 12.18 -6.90
N ILE A 75 12.85 11.36 -7.80
CA ILE A 75 13.45 11.03 -9.09
C ILE A 75 12.69 11.66 -10.25
N LYS A 76 13.40 11.97 -11.35
CA LYS A 76 12.80 12.56 -12.54
C LYS A 76 12.30 11.47 -13.48
N VAL A 77 10.99 11.29 -13.55
CA VAL A 77 10.33 10.27 -14.38
C VAL A 77 9.44 10.94 -15.42
N SER A 78 9.64 10.60 -16.70
CA SER A 78 8.80 11.01 -17.81
C SER A 78 7.64 10.03 -18.02
N PHE A 79 7.94 8.73 -17.97
CA PHE A 79 6.95 7.66 -18.13
C PHE A 79 7.14 6.55 -17.11
N VAL A 80 6.02 6.05 -16.60
CA VAL A 80 5.91 4.90 -15.70
C VAL A 80 5.36 3.73 -16.51
N LEU A 81 6.05 2.60 -16.43
CA LEU A 81 5.69 1.32 -17.03
C LEU A 81 5.26 0.38 -15.89
N PRO A 82 3.96 0.34 -15.56
CA PRO A 82 3.46 -0.47 -14.46
C PRO A 82 3.42 -1.97 -14.81
N GLY A 83 3.30 -2.82 -13.80
CA GLY A 83 3.03 -4.26 -13.98
C GLY A 83 1.65 -4.51 -14.60
N HIS A 84 0.70 -3.62 -14.33
CA HIS A 84 -0.68 -3.69 -14.82
C HIS A 84 -1.20 -2.32 -15.29
N GLY A 85 -2.08 -2.34 -16.28
CA GLY A 85 -2.67 -1.14 -16.87
C GLY A 85 -1.74 -0.44 -17.88
N PRO A 86 -2.13 0.76 -18.36
CA PRO A 86 -1.40 1.47 -19.40
C PRO A 86 -0.12 2.13 -18.86
N VAL A 87 0.83 2.36 -19.77
CA VAL A 87 1.94 3.29 -19.53
C VAL A 87 1.37 4.69 -19.31
N PHE A 88 1.88 5.39 -18.29
CA PHE A 88 1.37 6.71 -17.93
C PHE A 88 2.51 7.68 -17.57
N ASN A 89 2.18 8.96 -17.44
CA ASN A 89 3.11 10.01 -17.02
C ASN A 89 2.67 10.57 -15.65
N SER A 90 3.30 11.64 -15.17
CA SER A 90 2.85 12.34 -13.95
C SER A 90 2.91 11.46 -12.68
N LEU A 91 4.05 10.75 -12.50
CA LEU A 91 4.29 9.88 -11.35
C LEU A 91 3.92 10.52 -10.00
N ASN A 92 4.36 11.76 -9.75
CA ASN A 92 4.11 12.42 -8.47
C ASN A 92 2.63 12.65 -8.19
N LEU A 93 1.84 13.01 -9.22
CA LEU A 93 0.39 13.16 -9.08
C LEU A 93 -0.27 11.82 -8.72
N ARG A 94 0.19 10.73 -9.35
CA ARG A 94 -0.32 9.40 -9.02
C ARG A 94 0.05 8.99 -7.60
N VAL A 95 1.30 9.20 -7.19
CA VAL A 95 1.78 8.92 -5.83
C VAL A 95 0.96 9.69 -4.80
N GLU A 96 0.70 10.99 -5.02
CA GLU A 96 -0.15 11.81 -4.16
C GLU A 96 -1.56 11.22 -4.03
N GLY A 97 -2.17 10.80 -5.14
CA GLY A 97 -3.47 10.12 -5.13
C GLY A 97 -3.47 8.81 -4.32
N ILE A 98 -2.39 8.01 -4.40
CA ILE A 98 -2.26 6.79 -3.59
C ILE A 98 -2.12 7.12 -2.10
N LEU A 99 -1.29 8.10 -1.76
CA LEU A 99 -1.10 8.54 -0.37
C LEU A 99 -2.42 9.07 0.21
N HIS A 100 -3.15 9.88 -0.55
CA HIS A 100 -4.47 10.37 -0.15
C HIS A 100 -5.47 9.23 0.08
N HIS A 101 -5.48 8.21 -0.79
CA HIS A 101 -6.31 7.02 -0.61
C HIS A 101 -6.04 6.32 0.73
N HIS A 102 -4.77 6.10 1.09
CA HIS A 102 -4.43 5.49 2.38
C HIS A 102 -4.77 6.39 3.59
N GLU A 103 -4.66 7.71 3.46
CA GLU A 103 -5.10 8.64 4.51
C GLU A 103 -6.63 8.64 4.71
N GLU A 104 -7.43 8.55 3.63
CA GLU A 104 -8.88 8.36 3.73
C GLU A 104 -9.21 7.02 4.41
N ARG A 105 -8.52 5.94 4.03
CA ARG A 105 -8.69 4.61 4.64
C ARG A 105 -8.36 4.63 6.13
N LYS A 106 -7.26 5.27 6.54
CA LYS A 106 -6.91 5.45 7.96
C LYS A 106 -8.02 6.20 8.70
N ARG A 107 -8.58 7.26 8.13
CA ARG A 107 -9.70 8.01 8.73
C ARG A 107 -10.96 7.16 8.90
N GLN A 108 -11.29 6.33 7.91
CA GLN A 108 -12.41 5.39 8.03
C GLN A 108 -12.19 4.38 9.16
N ILE A 109 -10.99 3.82 9.27
CA ILE A 109 -10.63 2.86 10.33
C ILE A 109 -10.69 3.50 11.72
N VAL A 110 -10.16 4.71 11.88
CA VAL A 110 -10.24 5.44 13.16
C VAL A 110 -11.70 5.67 13.56
N ARG A 111 -12.54 6.13 12.61
CA ARG A 111 -13.99 6.30 12.86
C ARG A 111 -14.68 4.98 13.23
N ALA A 112 -14.29 3.88 12.60
CA ALA A 112 -14.82 2.56 12.95
C ALA A 112 -14.43 2.15 14.38
N LEU A 113 -13.34 2.67 14.95
CA LEU A 113 -12.95 2.37 16.34
C LEU A 113 -13.59 3.31 17.39
N ASP A 114 -14.28 4.37 16.97
CA ASP A 114 -14.92 5.33 17.89
C ASP A 114 -15.99 4.67 18.79
N SER A 115 -16.64 3.60 18.32
CA SER A 115 -17.65 2.87 19.09
C SER A 115 -17.11 1.71 19.94
N GLY A 116 -15.78 1.67 20.15
CA GLY A 116 -15.13 0.75 21.07
C GLY A 116 -14.16 -0.22 20.39
N SER A 117 -13.58 -1.11 21.20
CA SER A 117 -12.56 -2.05 20.73
C SER A 117 -13.12 -3.08 19.75
N LYS A 118 -12.43 -3.31 18.63
CA LYS A 118 -12.88 -4.21 17.55
C LYS A 118 -11.77 -5.08 17.00
N THR A 119 -12.14 -6.25 16.50
CA THR A 119 -11.24 -7.05 15.66
C THR A 119 -11.02 -6.36 14.31
N ALA A 120 -9.91 -6.70 13.63
CA ALA A 120 -9.68 -6.22 12.26
C ALA A 120 -10.79 -6.65 11.28
N TYR A 121 -11.44 -7.80 11.52
CA TYR A 121 -12.58 -8.24 10.73
C TYR A 121 -13.79 -7.32 10.90
N GLN A 122 -14.13 -6.97 12.15
CA GLN A 122 -15.23 -6.03 12.42
C GLN A 122 -14.95 -4.64 11.85
N VAL A 123 -13.71 -4.14 11.96
CA VAL A 123 -13.30 -2.89 11.31
C VAL A 123 -13.49 -2.97 9.79
N ALA A 124 -13.06 -4.07 9.15
CA ALA A 124 -13.22 -4.26 7.71
C ALA A 124 -14.71 -4.28 7.29
N GLN A 125 -15.61 -4.74 8.15
CA GLN A 125 -17.05 -4.74 7.90
C GLN A 125 -17.69 -3.34 7.91
N GLU A 126 -17.09 -2.39 8.62
CA GLU A 126 -17.64 -1.04 8.84
C GLU A 126 -17.10 0.02 7.87
N ILE A 127 -16.16 -0.35 7.00
CA ILE A 127 -15.57 0.55 6.00
C ILE A 127 -15.92 0.12 4.57
N THR A 128 -15.88 1.06 3.64
CA THR A 128 -16.28 0.82 2.23
C THR A 128 -15.10 0.35 1.40
N TRP A 129 -15.30 -0.65 0.54
CA TRP A 129 -14.27 -1.24 -0.32
C TRP A 129 -14.47 -0.88 -1.79
N MET A 130 -13.46 -1.08 -2.64
CA MET A 130 -13.52 -0.84 -4.09
C MET A 130 -14.05 0.58 -4.44
N SER A 131 -13.18 1.58 -4.37
CA SER A 131 -13.56 3.02 -4.40
C SER A 131 -14.13 3.55 -5.73
N GLU A 132 -14.36 2.72 -6.73
CA GLU A 132 -15.02 3.13 -7.97
C GLU A 132 -16.53 3.21 -7.74
N GLU A 133 -17.12 4.38 -8.02
CA GLU A 133 -18.57 4.65 -8.03
C GLU A 133 -19.36 4.14 -6.81
N GLY A 134 -19.18 4.81 -5.66
CA GLY A 134 -20.04 4.63 -4.48
C GLY A 134 -19.60 3.55 -3.50
N GLY A 135 -18.64 2.70 -3.91
CA GLY A 135 -18.00 1.71 -3.06
C GLY A 135 -18.89 0.52 -2.70
N VAL A 136 -18.24 -0.62 -2.45
CA VAL A 136 -18.87 -1.89 -2.15
C VAL A 136 -18.80 -2.17 -0.64
N ALA A 137 -19.94 -2.47 -0.03
CA ALA A 137 -19.98 -2.88 1.36
C ALA A 137 -19.33 -4.25 1.54
N PHE A 138 -18.66 -4.48 2.67
CA PHE A 138 -17.92 -5.73 2.92
C PHE A 138 -18.76 -6.99 2.73
N LYS A 139 -20.04 -6.97 3.13
CA LYS A 139 -20.94 -8.13 3.00
C LYS A 139 -21.15 -8.57 1.55
N ASP A 140 -21.07 -7.64 0.61
CA ASP A 140 -21.34 -7.83 -0.81
C ASP A 140 -20.09 -8.20 -1.61
N LEU A 141 -18.91 -8.16 -0.97
CA LEU A 141 -17.65 -8.63 -1.56
C LEU A 141 -17.64 -10.16 -1.77
N ALA A 142 -16.98 -10.60 -2.83
CA ALA A 142 -16.67 -12.01 -3.04
C ALA A 142 -15.77 -12.53 -1.90
N PRO A 143 -15.76 -13.85 -1.60
CA PRO A 143 -14.99 -14.39 -0.49
C PRO A 143 -13.49 -14.06 -0.55
N TRP A 144 -12.91 -14.02 -1.75
CA TRP A 144 -11.51 -13.67 -1.94
C TRP A 144 -11.24 -12.19 -1.61
N ASP A 145 -12.11 -11.29 -2.03
CA ASP A 145 -11.98 -9.85 -1.77
C ASP A 145 -12.18 -9.53 -0.28
N LYS A 146 -13.07 -10.25 0.40
CA LYS A 146 -13.20 -10.19 1.88
C LYS A 146 -11.88 -10.51 2.57
N ARG A 147 -11.16 -11.53 2.09
CA ARG A 147 -9.85 -11.89 2.64
C ARG A 147 -8.84 -10.75 2.42
N LEU A 148 -8.77 -10.20 1.21
CA LEU A 148 -7.86 -9.10 0.89
C LEU A 148 -8.16 -7.85 1.73
N ALA A 149 -9.44 -7.53 1.90
CA ALA A 149 -9.93 -6.44 2.73
C ALA A 149 -9.49 -6.56 4.19
N VAL A 150 -9.64 -7.74 4.79
CA VAL A 150 -9.19 -7.98 6.18
C VAL A 150 -7.67 -7.85 6.29
N MET A 151 -6.91 -8.43 5.36
CA MET A 151 -5.45 -8.34 5.35
C MET A 151 -4.95 -6.89 5.24
N GLU A 152 -5.58 -6.09 4.38
CA GLU A 152 -5.27 -4.67 4.22
C GLU A 152 -5.68 -3.85 5.45
N THR A 153 -6.81 -4.19 6.08
CA THR A 153 -7.23 -3.58 7.35
C THR A 153 -6.20 -3.81 8.44
N ILE A 154 -5.66 -5.02 8.55
CA ILE A 154 -4.59 -5.34 9.51
C ILE A 154 -3.33 -4.51 9.21
N ALA A 155 -2.96 -4.34 7.95
CA ALA A 155 -1.81 -3.52 7.58
C ALA A 155 -1.98 -2.05 8.01
N HIS A 156 -3.18 -1.48 7.82
CA HIS A 156 -3.50 -0.13 8.29
C HIS A 156 -3.50 -0.01 9.81
N LEU A 157 -4.07 -0.98 10.53
CA LEU A 157 -4.06 -0.99 12.00
C LEU A 157 -2.64 -1.06 12.56
N LYS A 158 -1.74 -1.83 11.93
CA LYS A 158 -0.31 -1.89 12.29
C LYS A 158 0.42 -0.57 12.06
N LEU A 159 0.14 0.12 10.94
CA LEU A 159 0.67 1.45 10.70
C LEU A 159 0.16 2.44 11.76
N LEU A 160 -1.15 2.46 12.03
CA LEU A 160 -1.76 3.32 13.06
C LEU A 160 -1.21 3.04 14.46
N ALA A 161 -0.88 1.79 14.78
CA ALA A 161 -0.22 1.44 16.03
C ALA A 161 1.21 1.96 16.11
N THR A 162 1.96 1.89 15.01
CA THR A 162 3.30 2.50 14.91
C THR A 162 3.22 4.03 15.04
N GLU A 163 2.15 4.65 14.53
CA GLU A 163 1.87 6.08 14.69
C GLU A 163 1.34 6.46 16.09
N GLY A 164 1.14 5.49 16.99
CA GLY A 164 0.63 5.73 18.34
C GLY A 164 -0.82 6.23 18.39
N LYS A 165 -1.65 5.86 17.41
CA LYS A 165 -3.09 6.22 17.34
C LYS A 165 -4.02 5.07 17.72
N VAL A 166 -3.50 3.84 17.65
CA VAL A 166 -4.25 2.61 17.90
C VAL A 166 -3.39 1.69 18.77
N ALA A 167 -3.98 1.07 19.77
CA ALA A 167 -3.38 -0.02 20.53
C ALA A 167 -4.04 -1.34 20.15
N SER A 168 -3.38 -2.46 20.47
CA SER A 168 -3.96 -3.80 20.37
C SER A 168 -3.88 -4.53 21.70
N VAL A 169 -4.94 -5.24 22.07
CA VAL A 169 -5.02 -6.09 23.25
C VAL A 169 -5.41 -7.50 22.81
N ASP A 170 -4.69 -8.51 23.30
CA ASP A 170 -5.11 -9.91 23.15
C ASP A 170 -6.11 -10.27 24.26
N MET A 171 -7.28 -10.76 23.87
CA MET A 171 -8.29 -11.29 24.77
C MET A 171 -8.65 -12.71 24.32
N ASP A 172 -8.15 -13.70 25.06
CA ASP A 172 -8.39 -15.13 24.80
C ASP A 172 -8.02 -15.56 23.36
N GLY A 173 -6.90 -15.06 22.83
CA GLY A 173 -6.43 -15.35 21.47
C GLY A 173 -7.13 -14.54 20.37
N VAL A 174 -7.96 -13.56 20.75
CA VAL A 174 -8.56 -12.60 19.83
C VAL A 174 -7.88 -11.24 20.00
N CYS A 175 -7.27 -10.74 18.93
CA CYS A 175 -6.66 -9.42 18.90
C CYS A 175 -7.72 -8.33 18.64
N LEU A 176 -7.94 -7.48 19.64
CA LEU A 176 -8.81 -6.31 19.58
C LEU A 176 -7.98 -5.03 19.46
N TYR A 177 -8.46 -4.10 18.64
CA TYR A 177 -7.86 -2.80 18.42
C TYR A 177 -8.73 -1.70 19.03
N LEU A 178 -8.10 -0.67 19.59
CA LEU A 178 -8.77 0.48 20.21
C LEU A 178 -7.95 1.76 19.99
N LEU A 179 -8.61 2.91 20.03
CA LEU A 179 -7.92 4.21 20.00
C LEU A 179 -7.12 4.43 21.29
N THR A 180 -5.98 5.10 21.17
CA THR A 180 -5.07 5.48 22.28
C THR A 180 -5.29 6.91 22.74
#